data_AF-H2B0Q2-F1
#
_entry.id   AF-H2B0Q2-F1
#
_cell.length_a   1.000
_cell.length_b   1.000
_cell.length_c   1.000
_cell.angle_alpha   90.00
_cell.angle_beta   90.00
_cell.angle_gamma   90.00
#
_symmetry.space_group_name_H-M   'P 1'
#
loop_
_entity.id
_entity.type
_entity.pdbx_description
1 polymer ?
#
loop_
_entity_poly.entity_id
_entity_poly.type
_entity_poly.pdbx_seq_one_letter_code
_entity_poly.pdbx_strand_id
1 'polypeptide(L)'
;MKIQTNATNILERTSAYLQAGLLRNAPAFYDVIAQVPPSTKFTREPKLVNPSTGQDRTRFRELTDKVNWRGLYKTRYAASDRHASVSRLYKASRLKYLEDDLRQLFYDQHPWELSRPKIVIENNIDNSSLDWSNIQQLGKPVDGESVVQRTLFLMKNKKHDNLADCYDQARFEFYQVRMQRDSEEQIATEEAAMFGSIFGPTALEYGIQREQDVIAKWKQRAIRETELLDAKRANPSDSWAQEESSDKDLDQQEEDEEIEELQL
;
A
#
# COMPACT_ATOMS: atom_id res chain seq x y z
N MET A 1 -14.34 19.12 18.23
CA MET A 1 -15.09 20.21 17.55
C MET A 1 -16.57 20.06 17.83
N LYS A 2 -17.26 21.16 18.16
CA LYS A 2 -18.72 21.20 18.30
C LYS A 2 -19.38 21.11 16.92
N ILE A 3 -20.60 20.56 16.85
CA ILE A 3 -21.40 20.54 15.62
C ILE A 3 -21.72 21.98 15.21
N GLN A 4 -21.39 22.33 13.95
CA GLN A 4 -21.53 23.69 13.43
C GLN A 4 -22.91 23.90 12.81
N THR A 5 -23.84 24.45 13.58
CA THR A 5 -25.24 24.68 13.14
C THR A 5 -25.36 25.76 12.07
N ASN A 6 -24.47 26.76 12.11
CA ASN A 6 -24.49 27.89 11.18
C ASN A 6 -24.15 27.50 9.74
N ALA A 7 -23.47 26.36 9.55
CA ALA A 7 -23.07 25.86 8.24
C ALA A 7 -24.22 25.14 7.52
N THR A 8 -25.05 24.40 8.26
CA THR A 8 -26.22 23.71 7.66
C THR A 8 -27.44 24.60 7.57
N ASN A 9 -27.58 25.55 8.51
CA ASN A 9 -28.74 26.42 8.58
C ASN A 9 -28.59 27.72 7.76
N ILE A 10 -28.07 27.62 6.53
CA ILE A 10 -27.90 28.81 5.67
C ILE A 10 -29.23 29.23 5.07
N LEU A 11 -30.06 28.25 4.66
CA LEU A 11 -31.34 28.51 4.02
C LEU A 11 -32.35 29.19 4.96
N GLU A 12 -32.48 28.78 6.22
CA GLU A 12 -33.43 29.43 7.14
C GLU A 12 -32.94 30.83 7.53
N ARG A 13 -31.61 31.04 7.59
CA ARG A 13 -31.03 32.37 7.86
C ARG A 13 -31.29 33.33 6.70
N THR A 14 -31.07 32.89 5.45
CA THR A 14 -31.31 33.72 4.28
C THR A 14 -32.79 33.95 4.05
N SER A 15 -33.65 32.95 4.32
CA SER A 15 -35.10 33.12 4.27
C SER A 15 -35.58 34.16 5.29
N ALA A 16 -35.05 34.13 6.52
CA ALA A 16 -35.34 35.14 7.54
C ALA A 16 -34.88 36.54 7.09
N TYR A 17 -33.73 36.66 6.43
CA TYR A 17 -33.26 37.96 5.91
C TYR A 17 -34.10 38.48 4.74
N LEU A 18 -34.62 37.60 3.88
CA LEU A 18 -35.55 37.96 2.82
C LEU A 18 -36.90 38.40 3.41
N GLN A 19 -37.43 37.66 4.39
CA GLN A 19 -38.68 38.01 5.08
C GLN A 19 -38.59 39.34 5.84
N ALA A 20 -37.44 39.60 6.50
CA ALA A 20 -37.19 40.86 7.19
C ALA A 20 -36.90 42.04 6.24
N GLY A 21 -36.77 41.79 4.92
CA GLY A 21 -36.43 42.80 3.92
C GLY A 21 -34.97 43.27 3.95
N LEU A 22 -34.09 42.56 4.67
CA LEU A 22 -32.64 42.82 4.70
C LEU A 22 -32.00 42.50 3.34
N LEU A 23 -32.47 41.41 2.71
CA LEU A 23 -32.14 41.04 1.34
C LEU A 23 -33.32 41.40 0.43
N ARG A 24 -33.03 42.07 -0.69
CA ARG A 24 -34.07 42.48 -1.66
C ARG A 24 -34.44 41.36 -2.63
N ASN A 25 -33.45 40.57 -3.06
CA ASN A 25 -33.62 39.48 -4.02
C ASN A 25 -33.06 38.20 -3.41
N ALA A 26 -33.70 37.06 -3.73
CA ALA A 26 -33.20 35.76 -3.33
C ALA A 26 -31.82 35.49 -3.97
N PRO A 27 -30.82 35.02 -3.21
CA PRO A 27 -29.54 34.58 -3.77
C PRO A 27 -29.73 33.44 -4.77
N ALA A 28 -28.85 33.34 -5.78
CA ALA A 28 -28.96 32.33 -6.84
C ALA A 28 -28.98 30.87 -6.33
N PHE A 29 -28.32 30.60 -5.20
CA PHE A 29 -28.30 29.25 -4.60
C PHE A 29 -29.54 28.93 -3.75
N TYR A 30 -30.38 29.93 -3.43
CA TYR A 30 -31.47 29.78 -2.45
C TYR A 30 -32.46 28.69 -2.88
N ASP A 31 -32.95 28.75 -4.11
CA ASP A 31 -33.90 27.78 -4.66
C ASP A 31 -33.29 26.39 -4.82
N VAL A 32 -31.99 26.31 -5.16
CA VAL A 32 -31.27 25.03 -5.33
C VAL A 32 -31.15 24.29 -3.99
N ILE A 33 -30.77 24.99 -2.92
CA ILE A 33 -30.67 24.40 -1.58
C ILE A 33 -32.07 24.05 -1.03
N ALA A 34 -33.11 24.82 -1.39
CA ALA A 34 -34.48 24.49 -1.03
C ALA A 34 -34.94 23.16 -1.67
N GLN A 35 -34.55 22.91 -2.91
CA GLN A 35 -34.84 21.66 -3.62
C GLN A 35 -34.00 20.49 -3.10
N VAL A 36 -32.73 20.73 -2.78
CA VAL A 36 -31.79 19.71 -2.28
C VAL A 36 -31.29 20.11 -0.88
N PRO A 37 -32.07 19.84 0.18
CA PRO A 37 -31.71 20.25 1.53
C PRO A 37 -30.49 19.48 2.06
N PRO A 38 -29.58 20.13 2.81
CA PRO A 38 -28.44 19.46 3.41
C PRO A 38 -28.86 18.53 4.56
N SER A 39 -28.02 17.55 4.88
CA SER A 39 -28.23 16.71 6.07
C SER A 39 -27.88 17.49 7.34
N THR A 40 -28.82 17.51 8.30
CA THR A 40 -28.65 18.16 9.62
C THR A 40 -28.45 17.16 10.76
N LYS A 41 -28.62 15.86 10.47
CA LYS A 41 -28.56 14.77 11.45
C LYS A 41 -27.14 14.19 11.54
N PHE A 42 -26.29 14.82 12.34
CA PHE A 42 -24.93 14.34 12.60
C PHE A 42 -24.88 13.31 13.76
N THR A 43 -25.63 12.21 13.62
CA THR A 43 -25.67 11.14 14.63
C THR A 43 -24.58 10.09 14.38
N ARG A 44 -24.04 9.51 15.45
CA ARG A 44 -23.19 8.31 15.33
C ARG A 44 -24.06 7.10 15.12
N GLU A 45 -23.95 6.47 13.96
CA GLU A 45 -24.71 5.26 13.62
C GLU A 45 -23.91 4.00 13.97
N PRO A 46 -24.52 3.01 14.64
CA PRO A 46 -23.84 1.75 14.94
C PRO A 46 -23.71 0.91 13.65
N LYS A 47 -22.54 0.28 13.47
CA LYS A 47 -22.28 -0.67 12.39
C LYS A 47 -22.44 -2.09 12.91
N LEU A 48 -23.53 -2.75 12.48
CA LEU A 48 -23.96 -4.04 13.02
C LEU A 48 -23.24 -5.22 12.39
N VAL A 49 -22.90 -5.13 11.10
CA VAL A 49 -22.25 -6.20 10.32
C VAL A 49 -20.90 -5.71 9.83
N ASN A 50 -19.92 -6.61 9.76
CA ASN A 50 -18.69 -6.33 9.05
C ASN A 50 -18.90 -6.54 7.54
N PRO A 51 -18.75 -5.51 6.68
CA PRO A 51 -19.03 -5.64 5.26
C PRO A 51 -18.11 -6.62 4.53
N SER A 52 -16.88 -6.87 5.01
CA SER A 52 -15.98 -7.82 4.32
C SER A 52 -16.28 -9.28 4.66
N THR A 53 -16.48 -9.59 5.95
CA THR A 53 -16.67 -10.98 6.40
C THR A 53 -18.13 -11.40 6.52
N GLY A 54 -19.07 -10.45 6.44
CA GLY A 54 -20.49 -10.69 6.70
C GLY A 54 -20.80 -11.06 8.16
N GLN A 55 -19.83 -10.94 9.07
CA GLN A 55 -20.02 -11.33 10.47
C GLN A 55 -20.80 -10.31 11.27
N ASP A 56 -21.80 -10.79 12.01
CA ASP A 56 -22.59 -10.00 12.96
C ASP A 56 -21.74 -9.57 14.16
N ARG A 57 -21.70 -8.27 14.44
CA ARG A 57 -20.96 -7.68 15.57
C ARG A 57 -21.79 -7.57 16.85
N THR A 58 -23.10 -7.75 16.73
CA THR A 58 -24.07 -7.72 17.83
C THR A 58 -24.32 -9.07 18.46
N ARG A 59 -23.90 -10.18 17.83
CA ARG A 59 -24.13 -11.52 18.35
C ARG A 59 -23.43 -11.71 19.69
N PHE A 60 -24.24 -12.00 20.70
CA PHE A 60 -23.78 -12.43 22.00
C PHE A 60 -23.50 -13.94 21.98
N ARG A 61 -22.40 -14.36 22.61
CA ARG A 61 -22.06 -15.79 22.72
C ARG A 61 -22.85 -16.41 23.86
N GLU A 62 -23.89 -17.16 23.51
CA GLU A 62 -24.66 -17.95 24.47
C GLU A 62 -23.78 -19.02 25.15
N LEU A 63 -24.26 -19.54 26.28
CA LEU A 63 -23.62 -20.68 26.92
C LEU A 63 -23.73 -21.90 25.99
N THR A 64 -22.59 -22.57 25.78
CA THR A 64 -22.51 -23.73 24.90
C THR A 64 -22.34 -24.99 25.72
N ASP A 65 -23.07 -26.04 25.37
CA ASP A 65 -22.89 -27.38 25.96
C ASP A 65 -21.63 -28.11 25.46
N LYS A 66 -20.82 -27.44 24.62
CA LYS A 66 -19.55 -27.98 24.14
C LYS A 66 -18.43 -27.74 25.16
N VAL A 67 -17.61 -28.77 25.33
CA VAL A 67 -16.40 -28.72 26.15
C VAL A 67 -15.36 -27.83 25.47
N ASN A 68 -14.70 -26.96 26.24
CA ASN A 68 -13.59 -26.15 25.75
C ASN A 68 -12.34 -27.02 25.48
N TRP A 69 -11.33 -26.50 24.78
CA TRP A 69 -10.08 -27.20 24.47
C TRP A 69 -9.34 -27.78 25.70
N ARG A 70 -9.61 -27.24 26.90
CA ARG A 70 -9.08 -27.73 28.19
C ARG A 70 -9.93 -28.80 28.88
N GLY A 71 -10.98 -29.32 28.24
CA GLY A 71 -11.84 -30.32 28.87
C GLY A 71 -12.90 -29.76 29.83
N LEU A 72 -13.12 -28.44 29.87
CA LEU A 72 -14.06 -27.79 30.79
C LEU A 72 -15.31 -27.24 30.08
N TYR A 73 -16.49 -27.42 30.67
CA TYR A 73 -17.74 -26.80 30.20
C TYR A 73 -17.84 -25.33 30.64
N LYS A 74 -18.34 -24.47 29.76
CA LYS A 74 -18.62 -23.06 30.12
C LYS A 74 -19.95 -22.99 30.86
N THR A 75 -19.91 -23.01 32.19
CA THR A 75 -21.11 -22.97 33.05
C THR A 75 -21.51 -21.58 33.49
N ARG A 76 -20.68 -20.56 33.24
CA ARG A 76 -20.92 -19.16 33.64
C ARG A 76 -20.41 -18.18 32.58
N TYR A 77 -21.01 -16.99 32.53
CA TYR A 77 -20.52 -15.90 31.69
C TYR A 77 -19.22 -15.31 32.24
N ALA A 78 -18.23 -15.12 31.35
CA ALA A 78 -16.96 -14.52 31.71
C ALA A 78 -17.13 -13.01 32.00
N ALA A 79 -16.10 -12.39 32.60
CA ALA A 79 -16.10 -10.95 32.80
C ALA A 79 -16.20 -10.17 31.48
N SER A 80 -15.57 -10.67 30.41
CA SER A 80 -15.64 -10.08 29.06
C SER A 80 -17.04 -10.14 28.45
N ASP A 81 -17.80 -11.20 28.73
CA ASP A 81 -19.17 -11.36 28.22
C ASP A 81 -20.12 -10.36 28.88
N ARG A 82 -19.87 -10.05 30.16
CA ARG A 82 -20.66 -9.06 30.93
C ARG A 82 -20.31 -7.62 30.58
N HIS A 83 -19.18 -7.38 29.91
CA HIS A 83 -18.75 -6.03 29.56
C HIS A 83 -19.49 -5.49 28.33
N ALA A 84 -20.25 -4.41 28.51
CA ALA A 84 -21.01 -3.75 27.45
C ALA A 84 -20.08 -2.99 26.47
N SER A 85 -19.60 -3.69 25.44
CA SER A 85 -18.67 -3.14 24.44
C SER A 85 -19.34 -2.26 23.37
N VAL A 86 -20.17 -1.29 23.78
CA VAL A 86 -20.94 -0.40 22.88
C VAL A 86 -20.04 0.40 21.92
N SER A 87 -18.86 0.82 22.37
CA SER A 87 -17.85 1.50 21.55
C SER A 87 -17.47 0.71 20.28
N ARG A 88 -17.47 -0.63 20.37
CA ARG A 88 -17.15 -1.50 19.24
C ARG A 88 -18.15 -1.32 18.08
N LEU A 89 -19.43 -1.09 18.38
CA LEU A 89 -20.48 -0.91 17.37
C LEU A 89 -20.32 0.41 16.62
N TYR A 90 -19.91 1.47 17.30
CA TYR A 90 -19.72 2.78 16.67
C TYR A 90 -18.36 2.94 15.97
N LYS A 91 -17.38 2.07 16.28
CA LYS A 91 -16.09 2.05 15.59
C LYS A 91 -16.22 1.35 14.24
N ALA A 92 -15.62 1.94 13.21
CA ALA A 92 -15.49 1.34 11.89
C ALA A 92 -14.90 -0.08 11.99
N SER A 93 -15.48 -1.02 11.24
CA SER A 93 -15.01 -2.40 11.19
C SER A 93 -13.70 -2.49 10.43
N ARG A 94 -12.79 -3.35 10.91
CA ARG A 94 -11.60 -3.70 10.14
C ARG A 94 -12.02 -4.64 9.02
N LEU A 95 -11.75 -4.24 7.79
CA LEU A 95 -11.94 -5.08 6.62
C LEU A 95 -10.81 -6.12 6.63
N LYS A 96 -11.20 -7.37 6.40
CA LYS A 96 -10.30 -8.52 6.30
C LYS A 96 -10.75 -9.37 5.13
N TYR A 97 -9.78 -9.74 4.30
CA TYR A 97 -9.95 -10.53 3.10
C TYR A 97 -9.05 -11.76 3.20
N LEU A 98 -9.47 -12.90 2.65
CA LEU A 98 -8.64 -14.11 2.61
C LEU A 98 -7.45 -13.91 1.66
N GLU A 99 -7.66 -13.05 0.67
CA GLU A 99 -6.68 -12.58 -0.28
C GLU A 99 -5.47 -11.93 0.39
N ASP A 100 -5.67 -11.23 1.52
CA ASP A 100 -4.57 -10.58 2.23
C ASP A 100 -3.59 -11.61 2.82
N ASP A 101 -4.11 -12.70 3.39
CA ASP A 101 -3.29 -13.78 3.93
C ASP A 101 -2.54 -14.51 2.81
N LEU A 102 -3.18 -14.71 1.65
CA LEU A 102 -2.55 -15.32 0.46
C LEU A 102 -1.47 -14.42 -0.16
N ARG A 103 -1.70 -13.10 -0.22
CA ARG A 103 -0.70 -12.12 -0.67
C ARG A 103 0.52 -12.17 0.22
N GLN A 104 0.32 -12.14 1.54
CA GLN A 104 1.42 -12.20 2.50
C GLN A 104 2.22 -13.49 2.29
N LEU A 105 1.56 -14.63 2.24
CA LEU A 105 2.20 -15.92 2.00
C LEU A 105 2.98 -15.97 0.67
N PHE A 106 2.43 -15.38 -0.40
CA PHE A 106 3.10 -15.34 -1.70
C PHE A 106 4.39 -14.54 -1.68
N TYR A 107 4.37 -13.32 -1.15
CA TYR A 107 5.57 -12.46 -1.11
C TYR A 107 6.60 -12.91 -0.06
N ASP A 108 6.16 -13.57 1.01
CA ASP A 108 7.07 -14.22 1.95
C ASP A 108 7.84 -15.38 1.28
N GLN A 109 7.18 -16.14 0.39
CA GLN A 109 7.81 -17.20 -0.41
C GLN A 109 8.64 -16.67 -1.57
N HIS A 110 8.27 -15.52 -2.15
CA HIS A 110 8.92 -14.92 -3.32
C HIS A 110 9.35 -13.47 -3.04
N PRO A 111 10.37 -13.24 -2.19
CA PRO A 111 10.82 -11.89 -1.87
C PRO A 111 11.22 -11.07 -3.11
N TRP A 112 11.81 -11.73 -4.11
CA TRP A 112 12.23 -11.11 -5.36
C TRP A 112 11.08 -10.74 -6.30
N GLU A 113 9.84 -11.12 -6.02
CA GLU A 113 8.70 -10.56 -6.77
C GLU A 113 8.39 -9.12 -6.31
N LEU A 114 8.83 -8.71 -5.11
CA LEU A 114 8.70 -7.31 -4.66
C LEU A 114 9.64 -6.35 -5.41
N SER A 115 10.73 -6.84 -6.01
CA SER A 115 11.62 -5.99 -6.81
C SER A 115 11.03 -5.65 -8.18
N ARG A 116 10.00 -6.39 -8.64
CA ARG A 116 9.31 -6.09 -9.90
C ARG A 116 8.44 -4.85 -9.71
N PRO A 117 8.67 -3.75 -10.47
CA PRO A 117 7.92 -2.52 -10.29
C PRO A 117 6.42 -2.72 -10.55
N LYS A 118 5.59 -2.13 -9.69
CA LYS A 118 4.13 -2.21 -9.78
C LYS A 118 3.49 -0.83 -9.83
N ILE A 119 2.70 -0.59 -10.86
CA ILE A 119 1.89 0.62 -11.00
C ILE A 119 0.59 0.42 -10.23
N VAL A 120 0.35 1.27 -9.22
CA VAL A 120 -0.86 1.25 -8.37
C VAL A 120 -1.91 2.27 -8.86
N ILE A 121 -1.56 3.07 -9.86
CA ILE A 121 -2.49 4.00 -10.50
C ILE A 121 -3.51 3.16 -11.28
N GLU A 122 -4.76 3.23 -10.85
CA GLU A 122 -5.85 2.45 -11.42
C GLU A 122 -6.26 2.98 -12.80
N ASN A 123 -6.56 2.06 -13.71
CA ASN A 123 -7.15 2.36 -15.01
C ASN A 123 -8.67 2.18 -14.97
N ASN A 124 -9.38 2.55 -16.04
CA ASN A 124 -10.82 2.33 -16.19
C ASN A 124 -11.22 0.85 -16.38
N ILE A 125 -10.33 -0.10 -16.06
CA ILE A 125 -10.59 -1.53 -16.23
C ILE A 125 -11.26 -2.04 -14.95
N ASP A 126 -12.50 -2.50 -15.10
CA ASP A 126 -13.23 -3.10 -14.00
C ASP A 126 -12.67 -4.49 -13.65
N ASN A 127 -12.31 -4.69 -12.39
CA ASN A 127 -11.84 -6.00 -11.89
C ASN A 127 -12.92 -7.11 -12.05
N SER A 128 -14.19 -6.75 -12.20
CA SER A 128 -15.29 -7.70 -12.38
C SER A 128 -15.38 -8.30 -13.79
N SER A 129 -14.80 -7.66 -14.81
CA SER A 129 -14.82 -8.20 -16.19
C SER A 129 -13.70 -9.19 -16.47
N LEU A 130 -12.75 -9.36 -15.54
CA LEU A 130 -11.60 -10.24 -15.70
C LEU A 130 -12.02 -11.70 -15.45
N ASP A 131 -11.81 -12.56 -16.44
CA ASP A 131 -12.09 -13.99 -16.33
C ASP A 131 -10.87 -14.77 -15.84
N TRP A 132 -10.87 -15.13 -14.56
CA TRP A 132 -9.78 -15.87 -13.90
C TRP A 132 -9.72 -17.37 -14.27
N SER A 133 -10.32 -17.77 -15.41
CA SER A 133 -10.16 -19.09 -16.02
C SER A 133 -8.71 -19.38 -16.45
N ASN A 134 -7.92 -18.34 -16.72
CA ASN A 134 -6.47 -18.37 -16.94
C ASN A 134 -5.76 -17.33 -16.08
N ILE A 135 -4.45 -17.48 -15.86
CA ILE A 135 -3.68 -16.52 -15.05
C ILE A 135 -3.34 -15.24 -15.81
N GLN A 136 -3.14 -15.34 -17.13
CA GLN A 136 -2.86 -14.21 -18.00
C GLN A 136 -4.16 -13.48 -18.32
N GLN A 137 -4.19 -12.18 -18.04
CA GLN A 137 -5.36 -11.32 -18.27
C GLN A 137 -4.97 -10.17 -19.19
N LEU A 138 -5.91 -9.74 -20.03
CA LEU A 138 -5.71 -8.56 -20.86
C LEU A 138 -5.72 -7.29 -19.99
N GLY A 139 -4.75 -6.41 -20.17
CA GLY A 139 -4.67 -5.15 -19.45
C GLY A 139 -4.15 -5.25 -18.01
N LYS A 140 -3.82 -6.45 -17.52
CA LYS A 140 -3.19 -6.65 -16.21
C LYS A 140 -1.91 -7.47 -16.34
N PRO A 141 -0.78 -7.01 -15.78
CA PRO A 141 0.45 -7.80 -15.78
C PRO A 141 0.30 -9.04 -14.89
N VAL A 142 1.08 -10.08 -15.20
CA VAL A 142 1.17 -11.29 -14.39
C VAL A 142 2.04 -10.99 -13.17
N ASP A 143 1.43 -11.10 -12.00
CA ASP A 143 1.96 -10.70 -10.69
C ASP A 143 1.41 -11.64 -9.60
N GLY A 144 1.88 -11.53 -8.36
CA GLY A 144 1.32 -12.26 -7.22
C GLY A 144 -0.18 -12.08 -7.07
N GLU A 145 -0.73 -10.91 -7.44
CA GLU A 145 -2.18 -10.71 -7.43
C GLU A 145 -2.91 -11.62 -8.42
N SER A 146 -2.31 -11.92 -9.57
CA SER A 146 -2.90 -12.85 -10.55
C SER A 146 -2.98 -14.27 -9.99
N VAL A 147 -1.97 -14.68 -9.21
CA VAL A 147 -1.97 -15.96 -8.48
C VAL A 147 -3.11 -15.98 -7.48
N VAL A 148 -3.20 -14.98 -6.61
CA VAL A 148 -4.24 -14.91 -5.56
C VAL A 148 -5.64 -14.99 -6.17
N GLN A 149 -5.94 -14.20 -7.20
CA GLN A 149 -7.26 -14.24 -7.84
C GLN A 149 -7.53 -15.58 -8.53
N ARG A 150 -6.52 -16.17 -9.17
CA ARG A 150 -6.61 -17.51 -9.76
C ARG A 150 -6.92 -18.57 -8.70
N THR A 151 -6.29 -18.52 -7.53
CA THR A 151 -6.58 -19.46 -6.43
C THR A 151 -8.02 -19.38 -5.95
N LEU A 152 -8.53 -18.16 -5.78
CA LEU A 152 -9.92 -17.93 -5.38
C LEU A 152 -10.90 -18.43 -6.45
N PHE A 153 -10.56 -18.26 -7.72
CA PHE A 153 -11.37 -18.79 -8.82
C PHE A 153 -11.42 -20.33 -8.81
N LEU A 154 -10.27 -20.99 -8.63
CA LEU A 154 -10.20 -22.45 -8.51
C LEU A 154 -11.00 -22.96 -7.30
N MET A 155 -10.91 -22.26 -6.18
CA MET A 155 -11.67 -22.56 -4.96
C MET A 155 -13.19 -22.37 -5.16
N LYS A 156 -13.62 -21.27 -5.79
CA LYS A 156 -15.04 -21.01 -6.09
C LYS A 156 -15.64 -22.07 -7.01
N ASN A 157 -14.87 -22.52 -8.00
CA ASN A 157 -15.28 -23.55 -8.95
C ASN A 157 -15.10 -24.98 -8.43
N LYS A 158 -14.61 -25.15 -7.19
CA LYS A 158 -14.37 -26.46 -6.54
C LYS A 158 -13.57 -27.43 -7.41
N LYS A 159 -12.55 -26.92 -8.11
CA LYS A 159 -11.65 -27.79 -8.90
C LYS A 159 -10.77 -28.67 -8.00
N HIS A 160 -10.42 -28.15 -6.82
CA HIS A 160 -9.75 -28.88 -5.74
C HIS A 160 -10.52 -28.71 -4.44
N ASP A 161 -10.34 -29.69 -3.55
CA ASP A 161 -10.99 -29.69 -2.23
C ASP A 161 -10.27 -28.80 -1.22
N ASN A 162 -8.96 -28.58 -1.38
CA ASN A 162 -8.12 -27.84 -0.46
C ASN A 162 -7.65 -26.49 -1.04
N LEU A 163 -7.53 -25.49 -0.16
CA LEU A 163 -7.01 -24.16 -0.52
C LEU A 163 -5.53 -24.24 -0.91
N ALA A 164 -4.75 -25.10 -0.23
CA ALA A 164 -3.33 -25.27 -0.54
C ALA A 164 -3.11 -25.80 -1.96
N ASP A 165 -3.89 -26.79 -2.38
CA ASP A 165 -3.77 -27.40 -3.72
C ASP A 165 -4.17 -26.39 -4.81
N CYS A 166 -5.20 -25.56 -4.57
CA CYS A 166 -5.54 -24.45 -5.44
C CYS A 166 -4.39 -23.45 -5.58
N TYR A 167 -3.71 -23.15 -4.47
CA TYR A 167 -2.55 -22.26 -4.43
C TYR A 167 -1.35 -22.83 -5.17
N ASP A 168 -1.03 -24.10 -4.96
CA ASP A 168 0.07 -24.76 -5.66
C ASP A 168 -0.18 -24.81 -7.17
N GLN A 169 -1.41 -25.11 -7.62
CA GLN A 169 -1.74 -25.05 -9.04
C GLN A 169 -1.51 -23.65 -9.62
N ALA A 170 -2.07 -22.60 -8.99
CA ALA A 170 -1.91 -21.23 -9.49
C ALA A 170 -0.44 -20.79 -9.51
N ARG A 171 0.35 -21.25 -8.53
CA ARG A 171 1.79 -20.98 -8.44
C ARG A 171 2.56 -21.67 -9.56
N PHE A 172 2.23 -22.92 -9.90
CA PHE A 172 2.86 -23.60 -11.04
C PHE A 172 2.49 -22.96 -12.39
N GLU A 173 1.23 -22.56 -12.57
CA GLU A 173 0.80 -21.78 -13.75
C GLU A 173 1.61 -20.47 -13.85
N PHE A 174 1.83 -19.79 -12.72
CA PHE A 174 2.65 -18.58 -12.66
C PHE A 174 4.11 -18.82 -13.04
N TYR A 175 4.73 -19.88 -12.52
CA TYR A 175 6.12 -20.22 -12.87
C TYR A 175 6.29 -20.50 -14.36
N GLN A 176 5.35 -21.23 -14.97
CA GLN A 176 5.39 -21.48 -16.41
C GLN A 176 5.40 -20.18 -17.20
N VAL A 177 4.52 -19.23 -16.84
CA VAL A 177 4.45 -17.93 -17.52
C VAL A 177 5.71 -17.09 -17.29
N ARG A 178 6.32 -17.17 -16.10
CA ARG A 178 7.59 -16.48 -15.81
C ARG A 178 8.74 -17.05 -16.63
N MET A 179 8.91 -18.38 -16.62
CA MET A 179 9.95 -19.05 -17.42
C MET A 179 9.80 -18.76 -18.91
N GLN A 180 8.55 -18.73 -19.40
CA GLN A 180 8.27 -18.40 -20.79
C GLN A 180 8.73 -16.98 -21.12
N ARG A 181 8.36 -15.98 -20.31
CA ARG A 181 8.80 -14.59 -20.51
C ARG A 181 10.31 -14.44 -20.49
N ASP A 182 10.97 -15.03 -19.50
CA ASP A 182 12.42 -14.94 -19.37
C ASP A 182 13.12 -15.57 -20.61
N SER A 183 12.58 -16.68 -21.12
CA SER A 183 13.09 -17.30 -22.35
C SER A 183 12.83 -16.45 -23.59
N GLU A 184 11.63 -15.86 -23.72
CA GLU A 184 11.27 -14.96 -24.82
C GLU A 184 12.19 -13.75 -24.89
N GLU A 185 12.50 -13.13 -23.73
CA GLU A 185 13.43 -12.01 -23.63
C GLU A 185 14.85 -12.41 -24.07
N GLN A 186 15.36 -13.56 -23.59
CA GLN A 186 16.68 -14.07 -23.99
C GLN A 186 16.76 -14.34 -25.49
N ILE A 187 15.80 -15.10 -26.03
CA ILE A 187 15.76 -15.41 -27.46
C ILE A 187 15.70 -14.13 -28.30
N ALA A 188 14.87 -13.15 -27.90
CA ALA A 188 14.78 -11.88 -28.62
C ALA A 188 16.12 -11.12 -28.65
N THR A 189 16.87 -11.12 -27.53
CA THR A 189 18.19 -10.49 -27.49
C THR A 189 19.22 -11.22 -28.36
N GLU A 190 19.21 -12.56 -28.36
CA GLU A 190 20.09 -13.39 -29.17
C GLU A 190 19.82 -13.19 -30.66
N GLU A 191 18.55 -13.27 -31.08
CA GLU A 191 18.13 -13.02 -32.46
C GLU A 191 18.57 -11.64 -32.92
N ALA A 192 18.29 -10.61 -32.12
CA ALA A 192 18.69 -9.24 -32.44
C ALA A 192 20.23 -9.11 -32.57
N ALA A 193 21.01 -9.75 -31.71
CA ALA A 193 22.48 -9.76 -31.82
C ALA A 193 22.94 -10.48 -33.10
N MET A 194 22.34 -11.62 -33.44
CA MET A 194 22.65 -12.38 -34.65
C MET A 194 22.33 -11.59 -35.94
N PHE A 195 21.29 -10.76 -35.92
CA PHE A 195 20.95 -9.86 -37.03
C PHE A 195 21.70 -8.52 -37.01
N GLY A 196 22.72 -8.37 -36.16
CA GLY A 196 23.62 -7.22 -36.16
C GLY A 196 23.06 -5.96 -35.50
N SER A 197 22.08 -6.08 -34.60
CA SER A 197 21.68 -4.96 -33.76
C SER A 197 22.82 -4.54 -32.83
N ILE A 198 22.91 -3.24 -32.55
CA ILE A 198 23.90 -2.67 -31.64
C ILE A 198 23.14 -2.11 -30.45
N PHE A 199 23.38 -2.67 -29.27
CA PHE A 199 22.79 -2.19 -28.02
C PHE A 199 23.68 -1.11 -27.40
N GLY A 200 23.05 -0.20 -26.64
CA GLY A 200 23.76 0.72 -25.75
C GLY A 200 24.43 -0.02 -24.57
N PRO A 201 24.87 0.71 -23.54
CA PRO A 201 25.43 0.08 -22.35
C PRO A 201 24.41 -0.86 -21.72
N THR A 202 24.86 -2.07 -21.39
CA THR A 202 24.00 -3.06 -20.70
C THR A 202 23.66 -2.57 -19.29
N ALA A 203 22.58 -3.10 -18.70
CA ALA A 203 22.21 -2.76 -17.33
C ALA A 203 23.35 -3.03 -16.32
N LEU A 204 24.15 -4.08 -16.56
CA LEU A 204 25.34 -4.40 -15.76
C LEU A 204 26.42 -3.32 -15.92
N GLU A 205 26.72 -2.93 -17.16
CA GLU A 205 27.74 -1.91 -17.44
C GLU A 205 27.33 -0.54 -16.89
N TYR A 206 26.06 -0.18 -17.02
CA TYR A 206 25.48 1.00 -16.38
C TYR A 206 25.63 0.94 -14.85
N GLY A 207 25.36 -0.21 -14.23
CA GLY A 207 25.57 -0.42 -12.79
C GLY A 207 27.03 -0.21 -12.37
N ILE A 208 27.98 -0.80 -13.10
CA ILE A 208 29.41 -0.65 -12.83
C ILE A 208 29.85 0.82 -12.96
N GLN A 209 29.33 1.55 -13.94
CA GLN A 209 29.63 2.98 -14.09
C GLN A 209 29.17 3.78 -12.87
N ARG A 210 27.94 3.56 -12.39
CA ARG A 210 27.42 4.21 -11.18
C ARG A 210 28.20 3.82 -9.92
N GLU A 211 28.60 2.55 -9.78
CA GLU A 211 29.46 2.10 -8.68
C GLU A 211 30.82 2.80 -8.71
N GLN A 212 31.41 2.94 -9.90
CA GLN A 212 32.70 3.60 -10.08
C GLN A 212 32.65 5.09 -9.68
N ASP A 213 31.54 5.78 -9.99
CA ASP A 213 31.32 7.17 -9.59
C ASP A 213 31.32 7.30 -8.06
N VAL A 214 30.60 6.43 -7.37
CA VAL A 214 30.55 6.40 -5.89
C VAL A 214 31.92 6.03 -5.28
N ILE A 215 32.61 5.03 -5.85
CA ILE A 215 33.95 4.62 -5.40
C ILE A 215 34.95 5.78 -5.54
N ALA A 216 34.85 6.56 -6.61
CA ALA A 216 35.71 7.73 -6.82
C ALA A 216 35.47 8.79 -5.73
N LYS A 217 34.21 9.10 -5.42
CA LYS A 217 33.83 10.00 -4.31
C LYS A 217 34.34 9.47 -2.97
N TRP A 218 34.09 8.20 -2.66
CA TRP A 218 34.56 7.55 -1.43
C TRP A 218 36.08 7.58 -1.29
N LYS A 219 36.82 7.31 -2.36
CA LYS A 219 38.29 7.33 -2.35
C LYS A 219 38.84 8.71 -1.95
N GLN A 220 38.23 9.78 -2.44
CA GLN A 220 38.64 11.15 -2.07
C GLN A 220 38.38 11.42 -0.59
N ARG A 221 37.22 11.01 -0.05
CA ARG A 221 36.90 11.13 1.38
C ARG A 221 37.87 10.32 2.23
N ALA A 222 38.13 9.07 1.88
CA ALA A 222 39.04 8.19 2.60
C ALA A 222 40.47 8.77 2.66
N ILE A 223 40.99 9.33 1.56
CA ILE A 223 42.30 9.99 1.56
C ILE A 223 42.31 11.16 2.54
N ARG A 224 41.30 12.04 2.48
CA ARG A 224 41.19 13.19 3.38
C ARG A 224 41.09 12.78 4.85
N GLU A 225 40.29 11.75 5.15
CA GLU A 225 40.18 11.21 6.51
C GLU A 225 41.50 10.62 7.00
N THR A 226 42.24 9.90 6.14
CA THR A 226 43.56 9.37 6.51
C THR A 226 44.57 10.49 6.78
N GLU A 227 44.57 11.55 5.97
CA GLU A 227 45.41 12.74 6.19
C GLU A 227 45.05 13.43 7.50
N LEU A 228 43.76 13.61 7.81
CA LEU A 228 43.31 14.14 9.08
C LEU A 228 43.72 13.25 10.25
N LEU A 229 43.57 11.92 10.14
CA LEU A 229 43.99 10.99 11.20
C LEU A 229 45.50 11.05 11.44
N ASP A 230 46.31 11.15 10.39
CA ASP A 230 47.77 11.28 10.52
C ASP A 230 48.15 12.64 11.12
N ALA A 231 47.46 13.72 10.75
CA ALA A 231 47.63 15.04 11.38
C ALA A 231 47.25 15.02 12.86
N LYS A 232 46.14 14.38 13.23
CA LYS A 232 45.71 14.19 14.63
C LYS A 232 46.72 13.37 15.44
N ARG A 233 47.32 12.35 14.83
CA ARG A 233 48.40 11.56 15.45
C ARG A 233 49.66 12.40 15.66
N ALA A 234 49.98 13.29 14.74
CA ALA A 234 51.15 14.16 14.83
C ALA A 234 50.97 15.29 15.86
N ASN A 235 49.76 15.88 15.98
CA ASN A 235 49.44 16.95 16.92
C ASN A 235 48.08 16.72 17.64
N PRO A 236 48.07 16.02 18.79
CA PRO A 236 46.82 15.70 19.50
C PRO A 236 46.09 16.91 20.11
N SER A 237 46.79 18.03 20.33
CA SER A 237 46.25 19.20 21.02
C SER A 237 45.45 20.15 20.13
N ASP A 238 45.62 20.08 18.81
CA ASP A 238 44.98 20.99 17.83
C ASP A 238 43.74 20.34 17.16
N SER A 239 43.46 19.05 17.46
CA SER A 239 42.48 18.25 16.73
C SER A 239 41.02 18.60 16.98
N TRP A 240 40.70 19.28 18.08
CA TRP A 240 39.32 19.56 18.51
C TRP A 240 38.69 20.78 17.82
N ALA A 241 39.48 21.67 17.20
CA ALA A 241 38.97 22.89 16.57
C ALA A 241 38.66 22.74 15.07
N GLN A 242 39.24 21.74 14.39
CA GLN A 242 39.11 21.55 12.93
C GLN A 242 38.01 20.57 12.51
N GLU A 243 37.52 19.69 13.39
CA GLU A 243 36.46 18.71 13.07
C GLU A 243 35.13 19.38 12.67
N GLU A 244 34.74 20.50 13.30
CA GLU A 244 33.44 21.14 13.04
C GLU A 244 33.36 21.95 11.74
N SER A 245 34.51 22.34 11.14
CA SER A 245 34.53 23.12 9.90
C SER A 245 34.59 22.24 8.65
N SER A 246 35.32 21.12 8.70
CA SER A 246 35.52 20.28 7.51
C SER A 246 34.31 19.41 7.16
N ASP A 247 33.54 18.96 8.17
CA ASP A 247 32.33 18.14 7.92
C ASP A 247 31.20 18.99 7.28
N LYS A 248 31.05 20.24 7.69
CA LYS A 248 29.99 21.13 7.18
C LYS A 248 30.17 21.51 5.71
N ASP A 249 31.41 21.67 5.26
CA ASP A 249 31.70 22.00 3.86
C ASP A 249 31.51 20.78 2.93
N LEU A 250 31.58 19.55 3.45
CA LEU A 250 31.37 18.32 2.69
C LEU A 250 29.88 17.96 2.55
N ASP A 251 29.13 18.08 3.64
CA ASP A 251 27.67 17.86 3.62
C ASP A 251 26.96 18.84 2.67
N GLN A 252 27.44 20.08 2.56
CA GLN A 252 26.91 21.07 1.62
C GLN A 252 27.21 20.75 0.15
N GLN A 253 28.39 20.19 -0.15
CA GLN A 253 28.71 19.75 -1.52
C GLN A 253 27.92 18.51 -1.93
N GLU A 254 27.60 17.64 -0.98
CA GLU A 254 26.76 16.45 -1.22
C GLU A 254 25.29 16.82 -1.45
N GLU A 255 24.73 17.75 -0.68
CA GLU A 255 23.37 18.25 -0.89
C GLU A 255 23.23 18.95 -2.25
N ASP A 256 24.22 19.73 -2.68
CA ASP A 256 24.17 20.43 -3.96
C ASP A 256 24.30 19.48 -5.18
N GLU A 257 25.11 18.41 -5.09
CA GLU A 257 25.24 17.40 -6.15
C GLU A 257 24.01 16.46 -6.25
N GLU A 258 23.39 16.09 -5.12
CA GLU A 258 22.17 15.26 -5.13
C GLU A 258 20.95 16.01 -5.69
N ILE A 259 20.87 17.33 -5.48
CA ILE A 259 19.80 18.17 -6.02
C ILE A 259 19.91 18.29 -7.56
N GLU A 260 21.12 18.29 -8.12
CA GLU A 260 21.34 18.30 -9.57
C GLU A 260 21.01 16.95 -10.23
N GLU A 261 21.33 15.82 -9.61
CA GLU A 261 21.01 14.49 -10.18
C GLU A 261 19.51 14.14 -10.15
N LEU A 262 18.72 14.73 -9.23
CA LEU A 262 17.27 14.56 -9.17
C LEU A 262 16.48 15.42 -10.18
N GLN A 263 17.13 16.40 -10.82
CA GLN A 263 16.50 17.32 -11.78
C GLN A 263 16.67 16.90 -13.26
N LEU A 264 17.33 15.77 -13.52
CA LEU A 264 17.54 15.16 -14.84
C LEU A 264 16.78 13.83 -14.97
#